data_AF-W2J1J3-F1
#
_entry.id   AF-W2J1J3-F1
#
_cell.length_a   1.000
_cell.length_b   1.000
_cell.length_c   1.000
_cell.angle_alpha   90.00
_cell.angle_beta   90.00
_cell.angle_gamma   90.00
#
_symmetry.space_group_name_H-M   'P 1'
#
loop_
_entity.id
_entity.type
_entity.pdbx_description
1 polymer ?
#
loop_
_entity_poly.entity_id
_entity_poly.type
_entity_poly.pdbx_seq_one_letter_code
_entity_poly.pdbx_strand_id
1 'polypeptide(L)'
;MSLRLTRFYRLQLRSWRAMSASPSTGSISSSSSSFFSVKRTFEATENANNPMETKVRRHQSHLPDDHALSMDSGSANNTKDDERGGPKTLEQLQLRILSKDEHFVVLNKGPDERMDGAFDVTLEKALARDFPQVEKFRWIHQLDFATSGVLVVGANKEATATGCRLFREKQVQKEYLAVVQGHLPFNPADSVDTAGVPAKACTFSKLGLLIQDMEEMERLRNQQRGSRAHQKMPGYPRGARHGPNLFTMEQARLLRESQGDSRGEVRGTSNGAGTRELTPAELAFTKMTWHDLTKEEKDAYTEKAKADKQRFLKELSEFLSQEKVRLARKRKYESLDREDSEEPVAYIFDAPIIEPHRSTGVFRMLVGTEADAAAKQSTTICFVLGHAMYEGEPVTKVLLRPLNGRRHQLRLHMAHHGFPIAGDVTYGSQEDEAPRMMLHAWRIWLRGRPADQKKYGDLYFESPDPFELMVPSERRVCTITYRKHKEAEAIKAAEANEKS
;
A
#
# COMPACT_ATOMS: atom_id res chain seq x y z
N MET A 1 -9.20 4.35 -44.52
CA MET A 1 -10.61 4.12 -44.91
C MET A 1 -11.51 4.99 -44.04
N SER A 2 -12.28 5.86 -44.69
CA SER A 2 -13.39 6.74 -44.24
C SER A 2 -13.20 7.66 -43.01
N LEU A 3 -13.05 9.00 -43.15
CA LEU A 3 -14.06 10.06 -43.48
C LEU A 3 -15.12 10.20 -42.37
N ARG A 4 -15.57 11.36 -41.85
CA ARG A 4 -15.50 12.79 -42.18
C ARG A 4 -16.00 13.59 -40.95
N LEU A 5 -15.56 14.85 -40.87
CA LEU A 5 -16.25 16.10 -40.50
C LEU A 5 -17.76 16.01 -40.15
N THR A 6 -18.37 16.86 -39.29
CA THR A 6 -18.58 18.32 -39.50
C THR A 6 -19.32 18.99 -38.31
N ARG A 7 -18.99 20.28 -37.99
CA ARG A 7 -19.78 21.49 -37.57
C ARG A 7 -21.09 21.35 -36.74
N PHE A 8 -21.56 22.26 -35.87
CA PHE A 8 -21.75 23.74 -35.84
C PHE A 8 -22.21 24.07 -34.38
N TYR A 9 -21.78 25.12 -33.66
CA TYR A 9 -22.31 26.50 -33.74
C TYR A 9 -21.37 27.52 -33.06
N ARG A 10 -21.44 28.77 -33.54
CA ARG A 10 -20.64 29.94 -33.20
C ARG A 10 -21.53 30.99 -32.50
N LEU A 11 -20.88 31.94 -31.81
CA LEU A 11 -21.31 33.31 -31.43
C LEU A 11 -22.20 33.50 -30.18
N GLN A 12 -21.64 34.12 -29.13
CA GLN A 12 -21.79 35.57 -28.92
C GLN A 12 -20.71 36.16 -27.99
N LEU A 13 -20.19 37.31 -28.40
CA LEU A 13 -19.37 38.25 -27.62
C LEU A 13 -20.30 39.30 -27.00
N ARG A 14 -20.05 39.73 -25.75
CA ARG A 14 -19.73 41.12 -25.35
C ARG A 14 -19.94 41.39 -23.85
N SER A 15 -18.89 41.96 -23.25
CA SER A 15 -18.83 42.98 -22.19
C SER A 15 -19.65 42.80 -20.90
N TRP A 16 -18.95 42.83 -19.76
CA TRP A 16 -19.02 43.98 -18.84
C TRP A 16 -17.78 44.04 -17.94
N ARG A 17 -17.19 45.25 -17.85
CA ARG A 17 -16.16 45.69 -16.90
C ARG A 17 -16.87 46.54 -15.84
N ALA A 18 -16.50 46.38 -14.57
CA ALA A 18 -16.37 47.44 -13.53
C ALA A 18 -16.06 46.75 -12.19
N MET A 19 -14.84 46.91 -11.63
CA MET A 19 -14.48 47.90 -10.58
C MET A 19 -15.01 47.47 -9.20
N SER A 20 -14.16 46.87 -8.35
CA SER A 20 -13.22 47.50 -7.39
C SER A 20 -13.87 47.87 -6.06
N ALA A 21 -13.48 47.20 -4.97
CA ALA A 21 -13.23 47.78 -3.64
C ALA A 21 -12.94 46.68 -2.60
N SER A 22 -11.66 46.54 -2.23
CA SER A 22 -11.26 46.38 -0.82
C SER A 22 -10.98 47.81 -0.27
N PRO A 23 -10.55 48.07 0.97
CA PRO A 23 -10.30 47.20 2.14
C PRO A 23 -10.79 47.81 3.49
N SER A 24 -10.57 47.11 4.61
CA SER A 24 -10.13 47.64 5.93
C SER A 24 -10.46 46.61 7.04
N THR A 25 -9.49 45.90 7.62
CA THR A 25 -8.69 46.24 8.82
C THR A 25 -9.49 46.42 10.10
N GLY A 26 -9.14 45.63 11.12
CA GLY A 26 -9.60 45.78 12.50
C GLY A 26 -8.88 44.82 13.44
N SER A 27 -7.68 45.21 13.89
CA SER A 27 -6.91 44.66 15.01
C SER A 27 -7.46 45.14 16.36
N ILE A 28 -7.20 44.38 17.43
CA ILE A 28 -6.99 44.77 18.86
C ILE A 28 -6.92 43.43 19.64
N SER A 29 -5.74 42.94 20.09
CA SER A 29 -5.12 43.12 21.43
C SER A 29 -6.10 42.82 22.59
N SER A 30 -5.79 42.21 23.73
CA SER A 30 -4.63 41.66 24.41
C SER A 30 -5.12 41.50 25.86
N SER A 31 -4.82 40.43 26.58
CA SER A 31 -4.54 40.51 28.03
C SER A 31 -4.22 39.15 28.63
N SER A 32 -3.01 39.11 29.15
CA SER A 32 -2.44 38.20 30.15
C SER A 32 -3.23 38.19 31.47
N SER A 33 -3.23 37.05 32.16
CA SER A 33 -2.84 36.98 33.59
C SER A 33 -2.64 35.52 34.01
N SER A 34 -1.94 35.36 35.11
CA SER A 34 -1.07 34.26 35.46
C SER A 34 -1.35 33.75 36.88
N PHE A 35 -0.88 32.52 37.17
CA PHE A 35 -0.60 31.94 38.49
C PHE A 35 -1.78 31.68 39.44
N PHE A 36 -1.97 30.40 39.83
CA PHE A 36 -1.60 29.94 41.17
C PHE A 36 -1.56 28.40 41.25
N SER A 37 -0.50 27.91 41.88
CA SER A 37 -0.22 26.52 42.23
C SER A 37 -0.83 26.20 43.59
N VAL A 38 -1.52 25.06 43.74
CA VAL A 38 -1.75 24.42 45.05
C VAL A 38 -1.55 22.91 44.92
N LYS A 39 -0.49 22.43 45.55
CA LYS A 39 -0.27 21.03 45.94
C LYS A 39 -1.28 20.65 47.04
N ARG A 40 -1.90 19.48 46.94
CA ARG A 40 -2.34 18.71 48.11
C ARG A 40 -1.97 17.24 47.92
N THR A 41 -1.00 16.83 48.73
CA THR A 41 -0.76 15.48 49.21
C THR A 41 -1.89 15.05 50.14
N PHE A 42 -2.32 13.79 50.05
CA PHE A 42 -2.91 13.09 51.19
C PHE A 42 -2.43 11.65 51.21
N GLU A 43 -1.85 11.28 52.35
CA GLU A 43 -1.43 9.95 52.75
C GLU A 43 -2.62 9.09 53.22
N ALA A 44 -2.32 7.80 53.28
CA ALA A 44 -3.17 6.64 53.48
C ALA A 44 -3.86 6.55 54.86
N THR A 45 -4.93 5.77 54.88
CA THR A 45 -5.29 4.93 56.04
C THR A 45 -5.70 3.55 55.56
N GLU A 46 -4.96 2.54 56.03
CA GLU A 46 -5.25 1.12 55.96
C GLU A 46 -6.55 0.77 56.70
N ASN A 47 -7.27 -0.24 56.21
CA ASN A 47 -7.92 -1.20 57.09
C ASN A 47 -8.04 -2.56 56.40
N ALA A 48 -7.54 -3.58 57.09
CA ALA A 48 -7.42 -4.96 56.65
C ALA A 48 -8.68 -5.78 56.93
N ASN A 49 -8.98 -6.75 56.05
CA ASN A 49 -9.35 -8.14 56.41
C ASN A 49 -9.63 -9.03 55.17
N ASN A 50 -8.59 -9.77 54.76
CA ASN A 50 -8.50 -11.24 54.51
C ASN A 50 -9.61 -12.03 53.74
N PRO A 51 -9.29 -13.23 53.20
CA PRO A 51 -8.57 -13.48 51.95
C PRO A 51 -9.43 -14.29 50.95
N MET A 52 -9.23 -14.12 49.64
CA MET A 52 -9.61 -15.14 48.66
C MET A 52 -8.58 -15.26 47.55
N GLU A 53 -8.23 -16.51 47.29
CA GLU A 53 -7.21 -16.98 46.35
C GLU A 53 -7.30 -16.32 44.97
N THR A 54 -6.25 -15.57 44.62
CA THR A 54 -6.03 -15.08 43.27
C THR A 54 -5.55 -16.23 42.38
N LYS A 55 -6.49 -16.88 41.68
CA LYS A 55 -6.15 -17.71 40.51
C LYS A 55 -5.77 -16.79 39.36
N VAL A 56 -4.46 -16.63 39.16
CA VAL A 56 -3.87 -16.11 37.91
C VAL A 56 -4.29 -17.03 36.77
N ARG A 57 -5.30 -16.63 35.99
CA ARG A 57 -5.67 -17.32 34.76
C ARG A 57 -4.75 -16.82 33.65
N ARG A 58 -3.75 -17.64 33.34
CA ARG A 58 -2.96 -17.54 32.10
C ARG A 58 -3.92 -17.54 30.91
N HIS A 59 -3.97 -16.46 30.15
CA HIS A 59 -4.56 -16.48 28.81
C HIS A 59 -3.66 -17.29 27.89
N GLN A 60 -3.98 -18.57 27.74
CA GLN A 60 -3.53 -19.35 26.59
C GLN A 60 -4.36 -18.90 25.38
N SER A 61 -3.65 -18.44 24.36
CA SER A 61 -4.12 -18.29 22.99
C SER A 61 -4.79 -19.57 22.51
N HIS A 62 -6.11 -19.56 22.36
CA HIS A 62 -6.80 -20.47 21.45
C HIS A 62 -7.10 -19.69 20.18
N LEU A 63 -6.36 -20.00 19.12
CA LEU A 63 -6.82 -19.80 17.75
C LEU A 63 -8.07 -20.69 17.58
N PRO A 64 -9.20 -20.19 17.05
CA PRO A 64 -10.31 -21.07 16.73
C PRO A 64 -9.95 -21.91 15.50
N ASP A 65 -10.08 -23.22 15.66
CA ASP A 65 -10.01 -24.23 14.62
C ASP A 65 -11.02 -23.97 13.49
N ASP A 66 -10.64 -24.43 12.29
CA ASP A 66 -11.43 -24.46 11.07
C ASP A 66 -12.82 -25.10 11.30
N HIS A 67 -13.85 -24.26 11.44
CA HIS A 67 -15.24 -24.68 11.27
C HIS A 67 -15.83 -24.06 10.01
N ALA A 68 -16.14 -24.96 9.08
CA ALA A 68 -16.88 -24.72 7.85
C ALA A 68 -18.16 -23.90 8.13
N LEU A 69 -18.20 -22.67 7.62
CA LEU A 69 -19.42 -21.88 7.58
C LEU A 69 -20.26 -22.35 6.39
N SER A 70 -21.48 -22.77 6.72
CA SER A 70 -22.50 -23.28 5.82
C SER A 70 -22.86 -22.28 4.72
N MET A 71 -22.99 -22.81 3.51
CA MET A 71 -23.53 -22.13 2.34
C MET A 71 -25.01 -21.83 2.55
N ASP A 72 -25.40 -20.56 2.48
CA ASP A 72 -26.77 -20.18 2.15
C ASP A 72 -26.80 -19.65 0.72
N SER A 73 -27.33 -20.47 -0.18
CA SER A 73 -27.56 -20.16 -1.59
C SER A 73 -28.99 -19.64 -1.75
N GLY A 74 -29.17 -18.32 -1.66
CA GLY A 74 -30.46 -17.66 -1.85
C GLY A 74 -30.34 -16.38 -2.67
N SER A 75 -30.72 -16.44 -3.95
CA SER A 75 -30.98 -15.28 -4.79
C SER A 75 -32.21 -14.54 -4.27
N ALA A 76 -32.02 -13.41 -3.58
CA ALA A 76 -33.11 -12.52 -3.18
C ALA A 76 -32.68 -11.04 -3.24
N ASN A 77 -33.63 -10.21 -3.66
CA ASN A 77 -33.50 -8.82 -4.05
C ASN A 77 -32.81 -7.90 -3.02
N ASN A 78 -32.25 -6.83 -3.60
CA ASN A 78 -31.36 -5.82 -3.06
C ASN A 78 -32.01 -4.88 -2.02
N THR A 79 -32.25 -5.33 -0.80
CA THR A 79 -32.73 -4.48 0.34
C THR A 79 -32.02 -4.75 1.68
N LYS A 80 -30.76 -5.20 1.67
CA LYS A 80 -29.93 -5.40 2.89
C LYS A 80 -28.88 -4.29 3.08
N ASP A 81 -29.22 -3.04 2.76
CA ASP A 81 -28.25 -1.93 2.83
C ASP A 81 -28.18 -1.20 4.18
N ASP A 82 -29.05 -1.53 5.15
CA ASP A 82 -29.39 -0.63 6.27
C ASP A 82 -28.90 -1.07 7.67
N GLU A 83 -28.05 -2.11 7.77
CA GLU A 83 -27.48 -2.57 9.07
C GLU A 83 -26.01 -2.20 9.27
N ARG A 84 -25.30 -1.75 8.23
CA ARG A 84 -23.93 -1.21 8.39
C ARG A 84 -24.04 0.28 8.69
N GLY A 85 -23.20 0.80 9.61
CA GLY A 85 -23.24 2.19 10.05
C GLY A 85 -23.13 3.24 8.93
N GLY A 86 -23.21 4.53 9.29
CA GLY A 86 -23.07 5.65 8.35
C GLY A 86 -24.37 6.37 8.00
N PRO A 87 -24.32 7.38 7.09
CA PRO A 87 -25.49 8.18 6.72
C PRO A 87 -26.55 7.36 5.97
N LYS A 88 -27.81 7.45 6.42
CA LYS A 88 -28.96 6.72 5.83
C LYS A 88 -29.62 7.46 4.67
N THR A 89 -29.48 8.77 4.63
CA THR A 89 -29.97 9.60 3.51
C THR A 89 -28.86 10.44 2.94
N LEU A 90 -29.04 10.92 1.71
CA LEU A 90 -28.04 11.77 1.06
C LEU A 90 -27.87 13.09 1.82
N GLU A 91 -28.95 13.65 2.36
CA GLU A 91 -28.97 14.88 3.15
C GLU A 91 -28.13 14.77 4.43
N GLN A 92 -28.11 13.58 5.04
CA GLN A 92 -27.25 13.31 6.20
C GLN A 92 -25.76 13.24 5.82
N LEU A 93 -25.44 12.89 4.57
CA LEU A 93 -24.07 12.88 4.09
C LEU A 93 -23.63 14.30 3.71
N GLN A 94 -22.92 14.94 4.64
CA GLN A 94 -22.27 16.23 4.41
C GLN A 94 -20.82 16.04 3.97
N LEU A 95 -20.43 16.64 2.84
CA LEU A 95 -19.06 16.58 2.36
C LEU A 95 -18.13 17.43 3.22
N ARG A 96 -17.13 16.78 3.81
CA ARG A 96 -16.05 17.44 4.56
C ARG A 96 -14.90 17.80 3.61
N ILE A 97 -14.92 19.01 3.06
CA ILE A 97 -13.94 19.44 2.07
C ILE A 97 -12.68 19.97 2.78
N LEU A 98 -11.53 19.37 2.50
CA LEU A 98 -10.21 19.84 2.96
C LEU A 98 -9.63 20.90 2.02
N SER A 99 -9.79 20.68 0.71
CA SER A 99 -9.34 21.60 -0.34
C SER A 99 -10.15 21.39 -1.61
N LYS A 100 -10.32 22.44 -2.40
CA LYS A 100 -10.99 22.40 -3.68
C LYS A 100 -10.41 23.46 -4.62
N ASP A 101 -10.13 23.06 -5.84
CA ASP A 101 -9.81 23.94 -6.96
C ASP A 101 -10.48 23.45 -8.26
N GLU A 102 -10.06 23.96 -9.43
CA GLU A 102 -10.57 23.56 -10.75
C GLU A 102 -10.22 22.10 -11.11
N HIS A 103 -9.22 21.52 -10.44
CA HIS A 103 -8.59 20.25 -10.81
C HIS A 103 -8.92 19.13 -9.83
N PHE A 104 -8.98 19.43 -8.53
CA PHE A 104 -9.17 18.46 -7.47
C PHE A 104 -10.23 18.91 -6.46
N VAL A 105 -10.95 17.92 -5.94
CA VAL A 105 -11.72 18.03 -4.69
C VAL A 105 -11.12 17.05 -3.71
N VAL A 106 -10.67 17.56 -2.56
CA VAL A 106 -10.07 16.75 -1.50
C VAL A 106 -11.01 16.70 -0.33
N LEU A 107 -11.42 15.48 0.03
CA LEU A 107 -12.37 15.22 1.09
C LEU A 107 -11.65 14.64 2.31
N ASN A 108 -12.16 14.96 3.50
CA ASN A 108 -11.96 14.16 4.70
C ASN A 108 -13.13 13.18 4.82
N LYS A 109 -13.04 12.03 4.14
CA LYS A 109 -14.09 11.01 4.11
C LYS A 109 -14.44 10.59 5.55
N GLY A 110 -15.72 10.46 5.85
CA GLY A 110 -16.18 9.84 7.08
C GLY A 110 -15.90 8.35 7.17
N PRO A 111 -15.98 7.77 8.38
CA PRO A 111 -16.17 6.33 8.51
C PRO A 111 -17.52 5.94 7.91
N ASP A 112 -17.61 4.70 7.43
CA ASP A 112 -18.84 4.10 6.95
C ASP A 112 -19.56 4.89 5.86
N GLU A 113 -18.79 5.64 5.07
CA GLU A 113 -19.26 6.36 3.88
C GLU A 113 -18.81 5.62 2.62
N ARG A 114 -19.78 5.26 1.78
CA ARG A 114 -19.57 4.59 0.50
C ARG A 114 -19.08 5.58 -0.55
N MET A 115 -18.09 5.19 -1.34
CA MET A 115 -17.58 6.04 -2.41
C MET A 115 -18.57 6.16 -3.58
N ASP A 116 -18.99 5.02 -4.14
CA ASP A 116 -19.80 4.91 -5.35
C ASP A 116 -20.61 3.60 -5.38
N GLY A 117 -21.28 3.34 -6.51
CA GLY A 117 -22.02 2.10 -6.76
C GLY A 117 -23.54 2.28 -6.75
N ALA A 118 -24.27 1.17 -6.88
CA ALA A 118 -25.73 1.13 -6.92
C ALA A 118 -26.36 1.24 -5.51
N PHE A 119 -25.89 2.20 -4.72
CA PHE A 119 -26.36 2.50 -3.36
C PHE A 119 -27.03 3.86 -3.33
N ASP A 120 -28.05 4.05 -2.49
CA ASP A 120 -28.78 5.33 -2.42
C ASP A 120 -27.92 6.48 -1.91
N VAL A 121 -27.02 6.20 -0.96
CA VAL A 121 -26.15 7.19 -0.31
C VAL A 121 -24.69 6.89 -0.62
N THR A 122 -24.07 7.75 -1.43
CA THR A 122 -22.65 7.66 -1.81
C THR A 122 -22.00 9.04 -1.90
N LEU A 123 -20.68 9.08 -1.78
CA LEU A 123 -19.89 10.29 -2.03
C LEU A 123 -20.01 10.77 -3.48
N GLU A 124 -20.12 9.87 -4.46
CA GLU A 124 -20.37 10.23 -5.86
C GLU A 124 -21.65 11.06 -6.00
N LYS A 125 -22.75 10.61 -5.38
CA LYS A 125 -24.03 11.31 -5.40
C LYS A 125 -23.97 12.63 -4.63
N ALA A 126 -23.28 12.65 -3.49
CA ALA A 126 -23.11 13.87 -2.70
C ALA A 126 -22.25 14.92 -3.42
N LEU A 127 -21.21 14.49 -4.15
CA LEU A 127 -20.39 15.35 -5.01
C LEU A 127 -21.23 15.93 -6.15
N ALA A 128 -22.07 15.13 -6.79
CA ALA A 128 -22.98 15.62 -7.84
C ALA A 128 -24.01 16.63 -7.30
N ARG A 129 -24.53 16.40 -6.08
CA ARG A 129 -25.43 17.33 -5.38
C ARG A 129 -24.75 18.66 -5.06
N ASP A 130 -23.56 18.62 -4.48
CA ASP A 130 -22.88 19.81 -3.95
C ASP A 130 -22.11 20.59 -5.02
N PHE A 131 -21.76 19.93 -6.13
CA PHE A 131 -21.00 20.53 -7.23
C PHE A 131 -21.60 20.21 -8.60
N PRO A 132 -22.84 20.65 -8.88
CA PRO A 132 -23.54 20.34 -10.13
C PRO A 132 -22.86 20.91 -11.39
N GLN A 133 -21.95 21.88 -11.22
CA GLN A 133 -21.15 22.44 -12.30
C GLN A 133 -20.04 21.51 -12.83
N VAL A 134 -19.67 20.48 -12.07
CA VAL A 134 -18.63 19.53 -12.48
C VAL A 134 -19.31 18.37 -13.19
N GLU A 135 -19.07 18.25 -14.50
CA GLU A 135 -19.70 17.21 -15.35
C GLU A 135 -19.51 15.80 -14.79
N LYS A 136 -18.28 15.48 -14.35
CA LYS A 136 -17.96 14.14 -13.85
C LYS A 136 -16.73 14.14 -12.94
N PHE A 137 -16.95 13.76 -11.69
CA PHE A 137 -15.89 13.38 -10.75
C PHE A 137 -15.28 12.03 -11.11
N ARG A 138 -13.99 11.86 -10.81
CA ARG A 138 -13.27 10.61 -11.07
C ARG A 138 -12.35 10.26 -9.91
N TRP A 139 -12.46 9.02 -9.44
CA TRP A 139 -11.64 8.50 -8.36
C TRP A 139 -10.19 8.33 -8.81
N ILE A 140 -9.27 8.98 -8.09
CA ILE A 140 -7.83 8.81 -8.29
C ILE A 140 -7.32 7.59 -7.52
N HIS A 141 -7.90 7.37 -6.33
CA HIS A 141 -7.62 6.27 -5.42
C HIS A 141 -8.87 5.93 -4.60
N GLN A 142 -8.76 4.92 -3.72
CA GLN A 142 -9.89 4.40 -2.94
C GLN A 142 -9.54 4.31 -1.45
N LEU A 143 -10.57 4.43 -0.62
CA LEU A 143 -10.57 4.08 0.79
C LEU A 143 -11.64 3.03 1.04
N ASP A 144 -11.40 2.10 1.96
CA ASP A 144 -12.41 1.13 2.39
C ASP A 144 -13.63 1.89 2.97
N PHE A 145 -14.80 1.26 2.89
CA PHE A 145 -16.05 1.79 3.45
C PHE A 145 -15.88 2.34 4.88
N ALA A 146 -15.38 1.53 5.80
CA ALA A 146 -15.20 1.89 7.21
C ALA A 146 -13.99 2.81 7.48
N THR A 147 -13.08 2.97 6.52
CA THR A 147 -11.88 3.81 6.71
C THR A 147 -12.22 5.26 6.45
N SER A 148 -11.93 6.17 7.39
CA SER A 148 -12.08 7.61 7.19
C SER A 148 -10.81 8.26 6.63
N GLY A 149 -10.85 9.55 6.28
CA GLY A 149 -9.66 10.37 6.02
C GLY A 149 -9.53 10.89 4.59
N VAL A 150 -8.33 11.35 4.26
CA VAL A 150 -8.04 12.08 3.03
C VAL A 150 -8.34 11.25 1.77
N LEU A 151 -9.28 11.74 0.97
CA LEU A 151 -9.67 11.19 -0.32
C LEU A 151 -9.52 12.28 -1.39
N VAL A 152 -8.69 12.03 -2.40
CA VAL A 152 -8.39 12.99 -3.48
C VAL A 152 -9.19 12.58 -4.71
N VAL A 153 -10.05 13.47 -5.19
CA VAL A 153 -10.96 13.25 -6.31
C VAL A 153 -10.59 14.20 -7.44
N GLY A 154 -10.49 13.69 -8.67
CA GLY A 154 -10.25 14.55 -9.83
C GLY A 154 -11.56 15.16 -10.32
N ALA A 155 -11.56 16.48 -10.51
CA ALA A 155 -12.69 17.24 -11.05
C ALA A 155 -12.70 17.27 -12.59
N ASN A 156 -11.57 16.97 -13.24
CA ASN A 156 -11.46 16.89 -14.69
C ASN A 156 -10.54 15.74 -15.14
N LYS A 157 -10.67 15.34 -16.42
CA LYS A 157 -9.98 14.18 -17.00
C LYS A 157 -8.45 14.27 -16.90
N GLU A 158 -7.88 15.46 -17.08
CA GLU A 158 -6.44 15.65 -17.10
C GLU A 158 -5.84 15.51 -15.69
N ALA A 159 -6.42 16.19 -14.71
CA ALA A 159 -6.03 16.11 -13.31
C ALA A 159 -6.14 14.66 -12.78
N THR A 160 -7.22 13.96 -13.11
CA THR A 160 -7.38 12.53 -12.79
C THR A 160 -6.28 11.68 -13.42
N ALA A 161 -5.97 11.89 -14.70
CA ALA A 161 -4.93 11.13 -15.39
C ALA A 161 -3.55 11.32 -14.74
N THR A 162 -3.23 12.57 -14.33
CA THR A 162 -2.02 12.86 -13.57
C THR A 162 -2.02 12.17 -12.20
N GLY A 163 -3.09 12.29 -11.42
CA GLY A 163 -3.21 11.61 -10.13
C GLY A 163 -3.03 10.10 -10.25
N CYS A 164 -3.77 9.45 -11.16
CA CYS A 164 -3.67 8.00 -11.37
C CYS A 164 -2.27 7.57 -11.86
N ARG A 165 -1.59 8.40 -12.67
CA ARG A 165 -0.20 8.16 -13.07
C ARG A 165 0.73 8.16 -11.86
N LEU A 166 0.60 9.14 -10.96
CA LEU A 166 1.44 9.23 -9.77
C LEU A 166 1.28 8.00 -8.85
N PHE A 167 0.05 7.49 -8.67
CA PHE A 167 -0.18 6.22 -7.98
C PHE A 167 0.49 5.03 -8.68
N ARG A 168 0.35 4.94 -10.01
CA ARG A 168 0.96 3.86 -10.82
C ARG A 168 2.49 3.89 -10.77
N GLU A 169 3.08 5.08 -10.76
CA GLU A 169 4.53 5.33 -10.69
C GLU A 169 5.06 5.32 -9.26
N LYS A 170 4.22 5.00 -8.26
CA LYS A 170 4.56 4.98 -6.82
C LYS A 170 5.16 6.29 -6.32
N GLN A 171 4.72 7.40 -6.90
CA GLN A 171 5.10 8.76 -6.48
C GLN A 171 4.15 9.31 -5.40
N VAL A 172 3.49 8.43 -4.64
CA VAL A 172 2.52 8.82 -3.61
C VAL A 172 2.96 8.27 -2.26
N GLN A 173 3.13 9.16 -1.30
CA GLN A 173 3.37 8.81 0.10
C GLN A 173 2.07 8.96 0.89
N LYS A 174 1.79 8.00 1.76
CA LYS A 174 0.55 7.95 2.54
C LYS A 174 0.86 7.62 4.01
N GLU A 175 0.20 8.31 4.90
CA GLU A 175 0.20 8.03 6.33
C GLU A 175 -1.23 7.87 6.83
N TYR A 176 -1.41 6.91 7.71
CA TYR A 176 -2.65 6.61 8.36
C TYR A 176 -2.45 6.67 9.87
N LEU A 177 -3.46 7.12 10.58
CA LEU A 177 -3.56 6.95 12.01
C LEU A 177 -4.47 5.77 12.28
N ALA A 178 -4.13 4.98 13.30
CA ALA A 178 -5.04 3.97 13.83
C ALA A 178 -4.99 3.93 15.36
N VAL A 179 -6.09 3.53 15.96
CA VAL A 179 -6.12 3.06 17.35
C VAL A 179 -6.24 1.54 17.30
N VAL A 180 -5.31 0.86 17.97
CA VAL A 180 -5.20 -0.60 17.98
C VAL A 180 -5.38 -1.11 19.41
N GLN A 181 -5.94 -2.30 19.55
CA GLN A 181 -6.13 -2.95 20.85
C GLN A 181 -4.77 -3.36 21.44
N GLY A 182 -4.64 -3.24 22.76
CA GLY A 182 -3.42 -3.53 23.51
C GLY A 182 -2.44 -2.35 23.60
N HIS A 183 -1.49 -2.44 24.53
CA HIS A 183 -0.33 -1.55 24.62
C HIS A 183 0.83 -2.11 23.80
N LEU A 184 0.90 -1.70 22.53
CA LEU A 184 2.02 -2.03 21.65
C LEU A 184 3.26 -1.27 22.14
N PRO A 185 4.36 -1.95 22.52
CA PRO A 185 5.53 -1.28 23.07
C PRO A 185 6.09 -0.18 22.19
N PHE A 186 6.62 0.89 22.79
CA PHE A 186 7.23 1.96 22.02
C PHE A 186 8.50 1.56 21.27
N ASN A 187 9.18 0.52 21.76
CA ASN A 187 10.33 -0.09 21.10
C ASN A 187 9.93 -1.51 20.63
N PRO A 188 9.97 -1.79 19.31
CA PRO A 188 9.64 -3.10 18.78
C PRO A 188 10.45 -4.25 19.36
N ALA A 189 11.68 -4.00 19.84
CA ALA A 189 12.51 -5.03 20.46
C ALA A 189 11.89 -5.62 21.75
N ASP A 190 10.97 -4.88 22.38
CA ASP A 190 10.26 -5.31 23.59
C ASP A 190 9.00 -6.14 23.25
N SER A 191 8.73 -6.35 21.96
CA SER A 191 7.59 -7.11 21.46
C SER A 191 8.07 -8.40 20.78
N VAL A 192 7.38 -9.50 21.10
CA VAL A 192 7.58 -10.81 20.47
C VAL A 192 6.28 -11.28 19.85
N ASP A 193 6.36 -12.02 18.74
CA ASP A 193 5.21 -12.70 18.16
C ASP A 193 4.82 -13.96 18.96
N THR A 194 3.79 -14.67 18.50
CA THR A 194 3.29 -15.90 19.15
C THR A 194 4.30 -17.05 19.16
N ALA A 195 5.34 -16.99 18.32
CA ALA A 195 6.45 -17.95 18.30
C ALA A 195 7.66 -17.48 19.12
N GLY A 196 7.57 -16.33 19.80
CA GLY A 196 8.65 -15.76 20.61
C GLY A 196 9.73 -15.04 19.79
N VAL A 197 9.48 -14.76 18.51
CA VAL A 197 10.42 -14.05 17.65
C VAL A 197 10.28 -12.54 17.85
N PRO A 198 11.37 -11.80 18.10
CA PRO A 198 11.30 -10.34 18.23
C PRO A 198 10.73 -9.66 16.99
N ALA A 199 9.93 -8.63 17.20
CA ALA A 199 9.38 -7.86 16.09
C ALA A 199 10.51 -7.21 15.28
N LYS A 200 10.38 -7.24 13.94
CA LYS A 200 11.30 -6.52 13.06
C LYS A 200 11.22 -5.02 13.33
N ALA A 201 12.37 -4.37 13.44
CA ALA A 201 12.50 -2.98 13.81
C ALA A 201 13.41 -2.21 12.85
N CYS A 202 13.20 -0.91 12.71
CA CYS A 202 14.13 -0.01 12.02
C CYS A 202 14.09 1.37 12.66
N THR A 203 15.24 1.98 12.93
CA THR A 203 15.28 3.35 13.43
C THR A 203 14.82 4.33 12.36
N PHE A 204 14.25 5.47 12.77
CA PHE A 204 13.71 6.46 11.85
C PHE A 204 14.76 6.99 10.84
N SER A 205 16.00 7.19 11.27
CA SER A 205 17.14 7.64 10.45
C SER A 205 17.50 6.65 9.35
N LYS A 206 17.37 5.35 9.64
CA LYS A 206 17.67 4.24 8.73
C LYS A 206 16.49 3.89 7.83
N LEU A 207 15.30 4.45 8.07
CA LEU A 207 14.07 4.18 7.29
C LEU A 207 14.23 4.44 5.79
N GLY A 208 14.96 5.49 5.42
CA GLY A 208 15.22 5.83 4.02
C GLY A 208 16.00 4.73 3.29
N LEU A 209 16.95 4.08 3.97
CA LEU A 209 17.74 2.98 3.41
C LEU A 209 16.88 1.72 3.23
N LEU A 210 16.05 1.41 4.23
CA LEU A 210 15.08 0.30 4.15
C LEU A 210 14.14 0.47 2.95
N ILE A 211 13.55 1.66 2.79
CA ILE A 211 12.63 1.94 1.66
C ILE A 211 13.36 1.76 0.33
N GLN A 212 14.60 2.25 0.19
CA GLN A 212 15.38 2.07 -1.02
C GLN A 212 15.70 0.60 -1.32
N ASP A 213 16.01 -0.21 -0.30
CA ASP A 213 16.25 -1.65 -0.49
C ASP A 213 14.98 -2.36 -0.95
N MET A 214 13.85 -2.00 -0.37
CA MET A 214 12.56 -2.54 -0.75
C MET A 214 12.15 -2.19 -2.17
N GLU A 215 12.33 -0.92 -2.58
CA GLU A 215 12.09 -0.48 -3.94
C GLU A 215 12.98 -1.22 -4.94
N GLU A 216 14.24 -1.45 -4.59
CA GLU A 216 15.18 -2.23 -5.41
C GLU A 216 14.77 -3.69 -5.51
N MET A 217 14.39 -4.33 -4.40
CA MET A 217 13.87 -5.70 -4.40
C MET A 217 12.61 -5.85 -5.25
N GLU A 218 11.71 -4.86 -5.20
CA GLU A 218 10.52 -4.87 -6.03
C GLU A 218 10.83 -4.61 -7.52
N ARG A 219 11.86 -3.80 -7.82
CA ARG A 219 12.38 -3.61 -9.19
C ARG A 219 12.91 -4.94 -9.75
N LEU A 220 13.70 -5.69 -8.96
CA LEU A 220 14.24 -6.99 -9.36
C LEU A 220 13.14 -8.03 -9.61
N ARG A 221 12.13 -8.07 -8.74
CA ARG A 221 10.98 -8.98 -8.91
C ARG A 221 10.18 -8.67 -10.19
N ASN A 222 10.10 -7.40 -10.58
CA ASN A 222 9.33 -6.96 -11.74
C ASN A 222 10.16 -6.77 -13.03
N GLN A 223 11.46 -7.06 -13.02
CA GLN A 223 12.37 -6.79 -14.15
C GLN A 223 11.96 -7.47 -15.47
N GLN A 224 11.15 -8.55 -15.40
CA GLN A 224 10.60 -9.21 -16.59
C GLN A 224 9.49 -8.45 -17.30
N ARG A 225 8.89 -7.44 -16.65
CA ARG A 225 7.76 -6.67 -17.18
C ARG A 225 8.25 -5.31 -17.68
N GLY A 226 8.78 -5.24 -18.91
CA GLY A 226 9.06 -3.95 -19.57
C GLY A 226 10.28 -3.93 -20.49
N SER A 227 10.51 -2.79 -21.15
CA SER A 227 11.57 -2.56 -22.15
C SER A 227 13.01 -2.67 -21.61
N ARG A 228 13.18 -2.74 -20.28
CA ARG A 228 14.48 -2.92 -19.61
C ARG A 228 14.80 -4.38 -19.25
N ALA A 229 13.98 -5.35 -19.65
CA ALA A 229 14.25 -6.79 -19.44
C ALA A 229 15.59 -7.27 -20.07
N HIS A 230 16.17 -6.47 -20.96
CA HIS A 230 17.46 -6.73 -21.62
C HIS A 230 18.68 -6.25 -20.81
N GLN A 231 18.50 -5.38 -19.81
CA GLN A 231 19.57 -4.99 -18.87
C GLN A 231 19.69 -6.04 -17.77
N LYS A 232 20.17 -7.24 -18.11
CA LYS A 232 20.26 -8.36 -17.16
C LYS A 232 21.38 -8.09 -16.16
N MET A 233 21.03 -8.02 -14.88
CA MET A 233 22.05 -8.02 -13.83
C MET A 233 22.80 -9.35 -13.86
N PRO A 234 24.12 -9.37 -13.55
CA PRO A 234 24.85 -10.62 -13.37
C PRO A 234 24.11 -11.54 -12.38
N GLY A 235 23.93 -12.81 -12.74
CA GLY A 235 23.24 -13.79 -11.89
C GLY A 235 21.71 -13.78 -11.95
N TYR A 236 21.07 -12.81 -12.62
CA TYR A 236 19.60 -12.82 -12.74
C TYR A 236 19.12 -14.01 -13.61
N PRO A 237 18.15 -14.81 -13.13
CA PRO A 237 17.76 -16.03 -13.82
C PRO A 237 17.07 -15.77 -15.16
N ARG A 238 17.23 -16.71 -16.10
CA ARG A 238 16.56 -16.62 -17.41
C ARG A 238 15.07 -16.87 -17.22
N GLY A 239 14.25 -15.99 -17.78
CA GLY A 239 12.79 -16.07 -17.65
C GLY A 239 12.17 -17.35 -18.18
N ALA A 240 10.99 -17.65 -17.66
CA ALA A 240 10.22 -18.82 -18.04
C ALA A 240 9.92 -18.83 -19.55
N ARG A 241 10.09 -19.99 -20.17
CA ARG A 241 9.85 -20.22 -21.59
C ARG A 241 8.48 -20.86 -21.80
N HIS A 242 7.82 -20.46 -22.88
CA HIS A 242 6.51 -20.97 -23.29
C HIS A 242 6.69 -22.12 -24.30
N GLY A 243 5.66 -22.95 -24.49
CA GLY A 243 5.70 -24.11 -25.40
C GLY A 243 6.27 -23.79 -26.79
N PRO A 244 5.79 -22.75 -27.50
CA PRO A 244 6.34 -22.36 -28.80
C PRO A 244 7.82 -21.97 -28.76
N ASN A 245 8.28 -21.32 -27.69
CA ASN A 245 9.69 -20.97 -27.52
C ASN A 245 10.53 -22.22 -27.29
N LEU A 246 10.03 -23.20 -26.55
CA LEU A 246 10.76 -24.46 -26.31
C LEU A 246 10.86 -25.30 -27.60
N PHE A 247 9.79 -25.35 -28.37
CA PHE A 247 9.78 -26.00 -29.69
C PHE A 247 10.82 -25.39 -30.64
N THR A 248 10.82 -24.06 -30.80
CA THR A 248 11.79 -23.36 -31.65
C THR A 248 13.24 -23.52 -31.13
N MET A 249 13.44 -23.59 -29.82
CA MET A 249 14.75 -23.87 -29.22
C MET A 249 15.25 -25.28 -29.53
N GLU A 250 14.36 -26.28 -29.56
CA GLU A 250 14.67 -27.67 -29.90
C GLU A 250 15.08 -27.81 -31.37
N GLN A 251 14.34 -27.16 -32.28
CA GLN A 251 14.71 -27.07 -33.70
C GLN A 251 16.08 -26.38 -33.88
N ALA A 252 16.31 -25.25 -33.21
CA ALA A 252 17.57 -24.53 -33.28
C ALA A 252 18.75 -25.34 -32.73
N ARG A 253 18.51 -26.24 -31.75
CA ARG A 253 19.54 -27.15 -31.24
C ARG A 253 19.93 -28.18 -32.29
N LEU A 254 18.97 -28.83 -32.94
CA LEU A 254 19.23 -29.80 -34.01
C LEU A 254 20.00 -29.17 -35.17
N LEU A 255 19.63 -27.95 -35.56
CA LEU A 255 20.36 -27.21 -36.59
C LEU A 255 21.82 -26.94 -36.19
N ARG A 256 22.09 -26.56 -34.93
CA ARG A 256 23.47 -26.38 -34.45
C ARG A 256 24.28 -27.68 -34.41
N GLU A 257 23.65 -28.79 -33.99
CA GLU A 257 24.28 -30.12 -33.98
C GLU A 257 24.65 -30.58 -35.40
N SER A 258 23.84 -30.20 -36.40
CA SER A 258 24.08 -30.49 -37.82
C SER A 258 25.13 -29.60 -38.49
N GLN A 259 25.30 -28.37 -38.01
CA GLN A 259 26.19 -27.38 -38.62
C GLN A 259 27.58 -27.31 -37.98
N GLY A 260 27.80 -27.97 -36.84
CA GLY A 260 29.09 -28.00 -36.15
C GLY A 260 29.53 -26.59 -35.71
N ASP A 261 28.86 -26.00 -34.73
CA ASP A 261 29.14 -24.63 -34.33
C ASP A 261 30.37 -24.53 -33.38
N SER A 262 31.39 -23.82 -33.85
CA SER A 262 32.70 -23.58 -33.20
C SER A 262 32.72 -22.32 -32.31
N ARG A 263 31.55 -21.83 -31.87
CA ARG A 263 31.41 -20.62 -31.02
C ARG A 263 30.87 -20.91 -29.62
N GLY A 264 31.61 -21.71 -28.86
CA GLY A 264 31.27 -22.09 -27.49
C GLY A 264 32.46 -22.36 -26.57
N GLU A 265 33.59 -21.67 -26.73
CA GLU A 265 34.65 -21.70 -25.71
C GLU A 265 34.31 -20.75 -24.55
N VAL A 266 33.72 -21.26 -23.47
CA VAL A 266 34.03 -20.82 -22.10
C VAL A 266 34.02 -22.00 -21.14
N ARG A 267 35.24 -22.40 -20.74
CA ARG A 267 35.72 -23.09 -19.54
C ARG A 267 34.90 -24.26 -18.96
N GLY A 268 35.43 -25.47 -19.19
CA GLY A 268 35.49 -26.50 -18.16
C GLY A 268 34.81 -27.83 -18.48
N THR A 269 35.09 -28.45 -19.62
CA THR A 269 35.30 -29.91 -19.79
C THR A 269 35.47 -30.16 -21.29
N SER A 270 36.64 -30.62 -21.69
CA SER A 270 36.97 -30.99 -23.06
C SER A 270 36.24 -32.29 -23.44
N ASN A 271 35.37 -32.24 -24.45
CA ASN A 271 35.14 -33.32 -25.41
C ASN A 271 34.54 -32.69 -26.68
N GLY A 272 35.24 -32.84 -27.81
CA GLY A 272 34.90 -32.22 -29.08
C GLY A 272 33.53 -32.65 -29.60
N ALA A 273 32.65 -31.68 -29.88
CA ALA A 273 31.37 -31.93 -30.51
C ALA A 273 31.58 -32.11 -32.02
N GLY A 274 31.62 -33.36 -32.48
CA GLY A 274 31.60 -33.70 -33.89
C GLY A 274 30.25 -33.36 -34.54
N THR A 275 30.28 -32.95 -35.81
CA THR A 275 29.12 -32.71 -36.66
C THR A 275 28.26 -33.97 -36.74
N ARG A 276 26.97 -33.88 -36.39
CA ARG A 276 26.03 -35.01 -36.44
C ARG A 276 25.10 -34.85 -37.64
N GLU A 277 25.06 -35.82 -38.54
CA GLU A 277 24.04 -35.86 -39.60
C GLU A 277 22.65 -36.10 -38.98
N LEU A 278 21.69 -35.25 -39.35
CA LEU A 278 20.30 -35.36 -38.90
C LEU A 278 19.59 -36.47 -39.67
N THR A 279 18.75 -37.23 -38.97
CA THR A 279 17.86 -38.20 -39.61
C THR A 279 16.83 -37.49 -40.49
N PRO A 280 16.22 -38.18 -41.50
CA PRO A 280 15.17 -37.59 -42.32
C PRO A 280 13.99 -37.03 -41.50
N ALA A 281 13.66 -37.67 -40.38
CA ALA A 281 12.62 -37.22 -39.45
C ALA A 281 13.03 -35.93 -38.71
N GLU A 282 14.27 -35.84 -38.22
CA GLU A 282 14.79 -34.61 -37.57
C GLU A 282 14.86 -33.44 -38.55
N LEU A 283 15.26 -33.70 -39.80
CA LEU A 283 15.30 -32.67 -40.84
C LEU A 283 13.88 -32.17 -41.19
N ALA A 284 12.89 -33.07 -41.26
CA ALA A 284 11.49 -32.68 -41.42
C ALA A 284 11.00 -31.85 -40.24
N PHE A 285 11.32 -32.27 -39.01
CA PHE A 285 10.98 -31.56 -37.78
C PHE A 285 11.54 -30.14 -37.73
N THR A 286 12.78 -29.90 -38.19
CA THR A 286 13.35 -28.53 -38.24
C THR A 286 12.61 -27.55 -39.16
N LYS A 287 11.78 -28.06 -40.09
CA LYS A 287 10.99 -27.26 -41.03
C LYS A 287 9.54 -27.07 -40.59
N MET A 288 9.08 -27.76 -39.55
CA MET A 288 7.72 -27.63 -39.02
C MET A 288 7.51 -26.29 -38.29
N THR A 289 6.26 -25.86 -38.23
CA THR A 289 5.81 -24.75 -37.39
C THR A 289 5.05 -25.27 -36.17
N TRP A 290 4.89 -24.41 -35.15
CA TRP A 290 4.09 -24.75 -33.97
C TRP A 290 2.66 -25.20 -34.31
N HIS A 291 2.07 -24.68 -35.40
CA HIS A 291 0.72 -25.02 -35.78
C HIS A 291 0.60 -26.44 -36.35
N ASP A 292 1.67 -26.94 -36.96
CA ASP A 292 1.75 -28.26 -37.60
C ASP A 292 1.81 -29.41 -36.59
N LEU A 293 2.06 -29.11 -35.32
CA LEU A 293 2.09 -30.10 -34.23
C LEU A 293 0.69 -30.61 -33.89
N THR A 294 0.59 -31.89 -33.53
CA THR A 294 -0.62 -32.46 -32.94
C THR A 294 -0.90 -31.88 -31.56
N LYS A 295 -2.08 -32.17 -31.01
CA LYS A 295 -2.43 -31.73 -29.67
C LYS A 295 -1.52 -32.36 -28.62
N GLU A 296 -1.22 -33.64 -28.77
CA GLU A 296 -0.37 -34.41 -27.86
C GLU A 296 1.06 -33.86 -27.84
N GLU A 297 1.60 -33.48 -29.00
CA GLU A 297 2.91 -32.84 -29.10
C GLU A 297 2.93 -31.44 -28.46
N LYS A 298 1.89 -30.63 -28.70
CA LYS A 298 1.72 -29.32 -28.05
C LYS A 298 1.60 -29.46 -26.53
N ASP A 299 0.90 -30.48 -26.05
CA ASP A 299 0.75 -30.78 -24.63
C ASP A 299 2.09 -31.15 -23.99
N ALA A 300 2.93 -31.93 -24.68
CA ALA A 300 4.28 -32.25 -24.22
C ALA A 300 5.16 -30.99 -24.04
N TYR A 301 5.12 -30.05 -24.99
CA TYR A 301 5.82 -28.76 -24.86
C TYR A 301 5.21 -27.86 -23.78
N THR A 302 3.90 -27.96 -23.55
CA THR A 302 3.20 -27.23 -22.50
C THR A 302 3.62 -27.74 -21.11
N GLU A 303 3.76 -29.05 -20.92
CA GLU A 303 4.31 -29.63 -19.70
C GLU A 303 5.78 -29.25 -19.49
N LYS A 304 6.61 -29.30 -20.54
CA LYS A 304 7.99 -28.77 -20.49
C LYS A 304 7.99 -27.29 -20.08
N ALA A 305 7.07 -26.47 -20.57
CA ALA A 305 6.93 -25.06 -20.21
C ALA A 305 6.50 -24.85 -18.76
N LYS A 306 5.60 -25.70 -18.24
CA LYS A 306 5.23 -25.69 -16.80
C LYS A 306 6.44 -26.01 -15.93
N ALA A 307 7.22 -27.04 -16.27
CA ALA A 307 8.45 -27.36 -15.56
C ALA A 307 9.50 -26.23 -15.65
N ASP A 308 9.66 -25.61 -16.82
CA ASP A 308 10.55 -24.46 -17.03
C ASP A 308 10.15 -23.26 -16.15
N LYS A 309 8.84 -23.02 -16.03
CA LYS A 309 8.28 -22.00 -15.14
C LYS A 309 8.58 -22.30 -13.67
N GLN A 310 8.43 -23.56 -13.23
CA GLN A 310 8.76 -23.95 -11.85
C GLN A 310 10.25 -23.77 -11.55
N ARG A 311 11.12 -24.20 -12.46
CA ARG A 311 12.57 -23.93 -12.35
C ARG A 311 12.84 -22.44 -12.21
N PHE A 312 12.27 -21.62 -13.10
CA PHE A 312 12.47 -20.17 -13.06
C PHE A 312 12.00 -19.55 -11.73
N LEU A 313 10.85 -19.95 -11.20
CA LEU A 313 10.36 -19.44 -9.91
C LEU A 313 11.30 -19.79 -8.77
N LYS A 314 11.84 -21.01 -8.76
CA LYS A 314 12.84 -21.45 -7.78
C LYS A 314 14.13 -20.63 -7.88
N GLU A 315 14.73 -20.54 -9.08
CA GLU A 315 15.95 -19.77 -9.31
C GLU A 315 15.77 -18.28 -8.97
N LEU A 316 14.59 -17.71 -9.28
CA LEU A 316 14.27 -16.33 -8.93
C LEU A 316 14.16 -16.13 -7.42
N SER A 317 13.52 -17.06 -6.71
CA SER A 317 13.41 -17.00 -5.25
C SER A 317 14.79 -17.06 -4.59
N GLU A 318 15.66 -17.96 -5.05
CA GLU A 318 17.04 -18.07 -4.56
C GLU A 318 17.85 -16.80 -4.85
N PHE A 319 17.76 -16.26 -6.07
CA PHE A 319 18.40 -15.00 -6.45
C PHE A 319 17.93 -13.83 -5.56
N LEU A 320 16.63 -13.67 -5.39
CA LEU A 320 16.07 -12.58 -4.56
C LEU A 320 16.49 -12.73 -3.09
N SER A 321 16.57 -13.95 -2.57
CA SER A 321 17.05 -14.21 -1.21
C SER A 321 18.51 -13.77 -1.02
N GLN A 322 19.37 -14.09 -2.00
CA GLN A 322 20.78 -13.66 -1.99
C GLN A 322 20.91 -12.13 -2.08
N GLU A 323 20.13 -11.50 -2.96
CA GLU A 323 20.14 -10.05 -3.11
C GLU A 323 19.63 -9.34 -1.85
N LYS A 324 18.61 -9.88 -1.17
CA LYS A 324 18.12 -9.38 0.13
C LYS A 324 19.24 -9.36 1.16
N VAL A 325 19.99 -10.47 1.31
CA VAL A 325 21.14 -10.55 2.23
C VAL A 325 22.24 -9.58 1.82
N ARG A 326 22.52 -9.45 0.51
CA ARG A 326 23.53 -8.53 -0.03
C ARG A 326 23.19 -7.08 0.29
N LEU A 327 21.92 -6.68 0.11
CA LEU A 327 21.43 -5.33 0.41
C LEU A 327 21.47 -5.04 1.91
N ALA A 328 20.98 -5.96 2.75
CA ALA A 328 21.04 -5.85 4.20
C ALA A 328 22.49 -5.64 4.70
N ARG A 329 23.44 -6.45 4.21
CA ARG A 329 24.87 -6.29 4.51
C ARG A 329 25.45 -4.95 4.06
N LYS A 330 25.01 -4.45 2.90
CA LYS A 330 25.48 -3.17 2.34
C LYS A 330 24.97 -1.98 3.16
N ARG A 331 23.72 -2.03 3.63
CA ARG A 331 23.03 -0.86 4.20
C ARG A 331 22.85 -0.87 5.71
N LYS A 332 23.21 -1.95 6.44
CA LYS A 332 23.24 -2.05 7.93
C LYS A 332 22.09 -1.34 8.65
N TYR A 333 20.87 -1.38 8.09
CA TYR A 333 19.71 -0.74 8.71
C TYR A 333 19.08 -1.61 9.82
N GLU A 334 19.43 -2.90 9.86
CA GLU A 334 19.02 -3.86 10.89
C GLU A 334 19.91 -3.81 12.15
N SER A 335 21.02 -3.05 12.15
CA SER A 335 21.74 -2.79 13.39
C SER A 335 20.95 -1.77 14.22
N LEU A 336 20.28 -2.28 15.24
CA LEU A 336 20.01 -1.53 16.46
C LEU A 336 21.37 -1.25 17.10
N ASP A 337 22.11 -0.28 16.55
CA ASP A 337 23.27 0.24 17.26
C ASP A 337 22.69 0.75 18.58
N ARG A 338 23.10 0.11 19.69
CA ARG A 338 22.75 0.46 21.07
C ARG A 338 23.40 1.78 21.48
N GLU A 339 23.42 2.75 20.58
CA GLU A 339 23.73 4.12 20.95
C GLU A 339 22.44 4.68 21.54
N ASP A 340 22.53 5.26 22.73
CA ASP A 340 21.48 5.91 23.51
C ASP A 340 20.81 7.04 22.71
N SER A 341 20.06 6.67 21.69
CA SER A 341 19.38 7.57 20.79
C SER A 341 17.90 7.48 21.14
N GLU A 342 17.33 8.58 21.63
CA GLU A 342 15.88 8.79 21.81
C GLU A 342 15.10 8.75 20.48
N GLU A 343 15.75 8.36 19.37
CA GLU A 343 15.12 8.29 18.06
C GLU A 343 13.95 7.29 18.04
N PRO A 344 12.82 7.66 17.42
CA PRO A 344 11.71 6.74 17.22
C PRO A 344 12.13 5.49 16.45
N VAL A 345 11.77 4.32 16.98
CA VAL A 345 11.96 3.03 16.32
C VAL A 345 10.64 2.57 15.72
N ALA A 346 10.68 2.15 14.46
CA ALA A 346 9.52 1.70 13.71
C ALA A 346 9.40 0.17 13.78
N TYR A 347 8.18 -0.33 13.97
CA TYR A 347 7.81 -1.70 13.65
C TYR A 347 7.78 -1.88 12.13
N ILE A 348 8.34 -2.98 11.65
CA ILE A 348 8.34 -3.37 10.23
C ILE A 348 7.48 -4.62 10.05
N PHE A 349 6.22 -4.42 9.67
CA PHE A 349 5.29 -5.51 9.36
C PHE A 349 5.48 -5.93 7.90
N ASP A 350 6.34 -6.92 7.69
CA ASP A 350 6.76 -7.41 6.38
C ASP A 350 6.20 -8.82 6.13
N ALA A 351 4.92 -8.86 5.76
CA ALA A 351 4.15 -10.09 5.57
C ALA A 351 3.43 -10.06 4.21
N PRO A 352 3.70 -11.00 3.28
CA PRO A 352 2.97 -11.09 2.02
C PRO A 352 1.46 -11.26 2.22
N ILE A 353 0.66 -10.70 1.31
CA ILE A 353 -0.80 -10.80 1.36
C ILE A 353 -1.33 -11.59 0.17
N ILE A 354 -2.23 -12.53 0.47
CA ILE A 354 -3.00 -13.30 -0.51
C ILE A 354 -4.40 -12.69 -0.60
N GLU A 355 -4.81 -12.39 -1.82
CA GLU A 355 -6.19 -12.06 -2.12
C GLU A 355 -6.94 -13.35 -2.49
N PRO A 356 -7.98 -13.75 -1.73
CA PRO A 356 -8.75 -14.93 -2.05
C PRO A 356 -9.39 -14.80 -3.44
N HIS A 357 -9.51 -15.92 -4.15
CA HIS A 357 -10.11 -15.93 -5.47
C HIS A 357 -11.59 -15.57 -5.37
N ARG A 358 -12.09 -14.70 -6.26
CA ARG A 358 -13.47 -14.17 -6.19
C ARG A 358 -14.56 -15.25 -6.14
N SER A 359 -14.30 -16.41 -6.74
CA SER A 359 -15.25 -17.53 -6.75
C SER A 359 -15.43 -18.22 -5.39
N THR A 360 -14.53 -18.02 -4.43
CA THR A 360 -14.65 -18.65 -3.10
C THR A 360 -15.67 -17.93 -2.23
N GLY A 361 -16.13 -16.73 -2.62
CA GLY A 361 -16.98 -15.88 -1.79
C GLY A 361 -16.29 -15.33 -0.54
N VAL A 362 -15.03 -15.70 -0.27
CA VAL A 362 -14.28 -15.24 0.89
C VAL A 362 -13.78 -13.82 0.63
N PHE A 363 -14.27 -12.86 1.42
CA PHE A 363 -13.88 -11.47 1.30
C PHE A 363 -12.59 -11.12 2.07
N ARG A 364 -12.27 -11.90 3.10
CA ARG A 364 -11.16 -11.68 4.04
C ARG A 364 -9.81 -12.02 3.40
N MET A 365 -8.90 -11.05 3.38
CA MET A 365 -7.51 -11.22 2.96
C MET A 365 -6.73 -12.11 3.93
N LEU A 366 -5.74 -12.85 3.43
CA LEU A 366 -4.92 -13.78 4.21
C LEU A 366 -3.44 -13.37 4.18
N VAL A 367 -2.72 -13.68 5.25
CA VAL A 367 -1.25 -13.60 5.25
C VAL A 367 -0.72 -14.82 4.52
N GLY A 368 0.17 -14.59 3.57
CA GLY A 368 0.85 -15.64 2.82
C GLY A 368 2.30 -15.79 3.23
N THR A 369 2.91 -16.88 2.77
CA THR A 369 4.33 -17.18 2.89
C THR A 369 5.06 -16.87 1.58
N GLU A 370 6.40 -16.88 1.60
CA GLU A 370 7.20 -16.72 0.38
C GLU A 370 7.02 -17.90 -0.61
N ALA A 371 6.53 -19.06 -0.15
CA ALA A 371 6.23 -20.22 -0.98
C ALA A 371 4.91 -20.08 -1.76
N ASP A 372 4.02 -19.19 -1.31
CA ASP A 372 2.70 -19.03 -1.92
C ASP A 372 2.78 -18.21 -3.21
N ALA A 373 2.57 -18.87 -4.35
CA ALA A 373 2.62 -18.22 -5.67
C ALA A 373 1.61 -17.08 -5.84
N ALA A 374 0.51 -17.09 -5.08
CA ALA A 374 -0.51 -16.04 -5.08
C ALA A 374 -0.19 -14.87 -4.13
N ALA A 375 0.75 -15.05 -3.20
CA ALA A 375 1.10 -14.04 -2.23
C ALA A 375 1.86 -12.88 -2.89
N LYS A 376 1.45 -11.67 -2.54
CA LYS A 376 2.07 -10.45 -3.05
C LYS A 376 2.73 -9.75 -1.88
N GLN A 377 4.01 -9.40 -2.04
CA GLN A 377 4.73 -8.62 -1.03
C GLN A 377 3.95 -7.38 -0.63
N SER A 378 3.97 -7.15 0.68
CA SER A 378 3.26 -6.11 1.37
C SER A 378 4.07 -5.77 2.62
N THR A 379 4.33 -4.49 2.81
CA THR A 379 5.06 -4.02 3.99
C THR A 379 4.44 -2.74 4.51
N THR A 380 4.30 -2.70 5.82
CA THR A 380 3.74 -1.57 6.58
C THR A 380 4.76 -1.17 7.63
N ILE A 381 5.13 0.11 7.64
CA ILE A 381 5.91 0.72 8.71
C ILE A 381 4.92 1.23 9.75
N CYS A 382 5.17 0.96 11.03
CA CYS A 382 4.33 1.40 12.13
C CYS A 382 5.18 2.10 13.20
N PHE A 383 4.72 3.27 13.67
CA PHE A 383 5.28 3.95 14.84
C PHE A 383 4.21 4.06 15.90
N VAL A 384 4.57 3.75 17.15
CA VAL A 384 3.72 4.01 18.31
C VAL A 384 3.77 5.49 18.65
N LEU A 385 2.60 6.11 18.73
CA LEU A 385 2.43 7.53 19.03
C LEU A 385 2.05 7.79 20.49
N GLY A 386 1.29 6.90 21.13
CA GLY A 386 0.83 7.06 22.52
C GLY A 386 -0.02 5.89 22.99
N HIS A 387 -0.16 5.76 24.31
CA HIS A 387 -1.01 4.75 24.96
C HIS A 387 -2.17 5.40 25.70
N ALA A 388 -3.28 4.67 25.83
CA ALA A 388 -4.39 5.06 26.68
C ALA A 388 -5.17 3.82 27.17
N MET A 389 -6.18 4.07 28.00
CA MET A 389 -7.25 3.14 28.30
C MET A 389 -8.53 3.68 27.64
N TYR A 390 -9.27 2.83 26.91
CA TYR A 390 -10.54 3.18 26.28
C TYR A 390 -11.59 2.15 26.70
N GLU A 391 -12.66 2.60 27.35
CA GLU A 391 -13.69 1.72 27.94
C GLU A 391 -13.11 0.60 28.83
N GLY A 392 -12.05 0.91 29.58
CA GLY A 392 -11.37 -0.05 30.47
C GLY A 392 -10.36 -0.98 29.79
N GLU A 393 -10.25 -0.95 28.47
CA GLU A 393 -9.31 -1.77 27.70
C GLU A 393 -8.06 -0.96 27.28
N PRO A 394 -6.86 -1.57 27.29
CA PRO A 394 -5.64 -0.90 26.83
C PRO A 394 -5.68 -0.70 25.32
N VAL A 395 -5.34 0.51 24.87
CA VAL A 395 -5.27 0.85 23.44
C VAL A 395 -4.00 1.65 23.11
N THR A 396 -3.56 1.53 21.86
CA THR A 396 -2.39 2.25 21.34
C THR A 396 -2.76 3.03 20.10
N LYS A 397 -2.31 4.29 20.03
CA LYS A 397 -2.35 5.06 18.78
C LYS A 397 -1.08 4.85 17.99
N VAL A 398 -1.23 4.55 16.71
CA VAL A 398 -0.13 4.27 15.80
C VAL A 398 -0.20 5.11 14.53
N LEU A 399 0.97 5.49 14.02
CA LEU A 399 1.17 6.00 12.66
C LEU A 399 1.54 4.83 11.75
N LEU A 400 0.76 4.60 10.71
CA LEU A 400 0.97 3.54 9.72
C LEU A 400 1.33 4.12 8.37
N ARG A 401 2.44 3.65 7.79
CA ARG A 401 2.83 3.93 6.41
C ARG A 401 2.88 2.64 5.60
N PRO A 402 1.93 2.42 4.68
CA PRO A 402 2.03 1.33 3.74
C PRO A 402 3.02 1.69 2.61
N LEU A 403 3.98 0.81 2.34
CA LEU A 403 4.92 0.95 1.21
C LEU A 403 4.37 0.31 -0.08
N ASN A 404 3.32 -0.50 0.05
CA ASN A 404 2.58 -1.08 -1.05
C ASN A 404 1.08 -0.70 -0.94
N GLY A 405 0.25 -1.20 -1.85
CA GLY A 405 -1.19 -0.95 -1.85
C GLY A 405 -1.99 -2.23 -2.04
N ARG A 406 -2.05 -3.08 -1.01
CA ARG A 406 -2.95 -4.26 -1.00
C ARG A 406 -4.27 -3.94 -0.30
N ARG A 407 -5.34 -4.60 -0.72
CA ARG A 407 -6.66 -4.49 -0.08
C ARG A 407 -6.53 -4.88 1.40
N HIS A 408 -7.09 -4.08 2.30
CA HIS A 408 -7.05 -4.25 3.75
C HIS A 408 -5.66 -4.44 4.38
N GLN A 409 -4.58 -4.01 3.71
CA GLN A 409 -3.20 -4.26 4.14
C GLN A 409 -2.94 -3.89 5.61
N LEU A 410 -3.30 -2.67 6.00
CA LEU A 410 -3.04 -2.14 7.34
C LEU A 410 -3.78 -2.95 8.41
N ARG A 411 -5.07 -3.21 8.15
CA ARG A 411 -5.97 -3.96 9.02
C ARG A 411 -5.47 -5.38 9.27
N LEU A 412 -5.12 -6.09 8.20
CA LEU A 412 -4.60 -7.45 8.26
C LEU A 412 -3.23 -7.51 8.97
N HIS A 413 -2.30 -6.60 8.65
CA HIS A 413 -0.98 -6.59 9.29
C HIS A 413 -1.10 -6.35 10.80
N MET A 414 -1.90 -5.36 11.21
CA MET A 414 -2.11 -5.06 12.63
C MET A 414 -2.68 -6.27 13.39
N ALA A 415 -3.73 -6.89 12.83
CA ALA A 415 -4.31 -8.10 13.41
C ALA A 415 -3.35 -9.29 13.44
N HIS A 416 -2.55 -9.48 12.38
CA HIS A 416 -1.57 -10.56 12.30
C HIS A 416 -0.47 -10.45 13.37
N HIS A 417 -0.12 -9.22 13.76
CA HIS A 417 0.84 -8.96 14.83
C HIS A 417 0.20 -8.96 16.24
N GLY A 418 -1.09 -9.27 16.36
CA GLY A 418 -1.79 -9.38 17.65
C GLY A 418 -2.38 -8.07 18.18
N PHE A 419 -2.34 -6.98 17.40
CA PHE A 419 -2.85 -5.67 17.80
C PHE A 419 -3.88 -5.20 16.76
N PRO A 420 -5.05 -5.84 16.63
CA PRO A 420 -6.05 -5.46 15.64
C PRO A 420 -6.52 -4.01 15.84
N ILE A 421 -6.95 -3.38 14.75
CA ILE A 421 -7.52 -2.03 14.79
C ILE A 421 -8.85 -2.08 15.55
N ALA A 422 -9.03 -1.17 16.52
CA ALA A 422 -10.26 -1.08 17.29
C ALA A 422 -11.46 -0.79 16.38
N GLY A 423 -12.57 -1.49 16.59
CA GLY A 423 -13.80 -1.44 15.78
C GLY A 423 -13.68 -2.11 14.41
N ASP A 424 -12.62 -2.88 14.13
CA ASP A 424 -12.50 -3.65 12.90
C ASP A 424 -13.22 -5.00 13.00
N VAL A 425 -14.48 -5.03 12.59
CA VAL A 425 -15.33 -6.25 12.62
C VAL A 425 -14.86 -7.39 11.70
N THR A 426 -13.89 -7.15 10.79
CA THR A 426 -13.41 -8.18 9.86
C THR A 426 -12.16 -8.89 10.37
N TYR A 427 -11.25 -8.15 11.01
CA TYR A 427 -9.94 -8.66 11.43
C TYR A 427 -9.72 -8.60 12.95
N GLY A 428 -10.54 -7.85 13.68
CA GLY A 428 -10.58 -7.79 15.13
C GLY A 428 -11.75 -8.58 15.72
N SER A 429 -12.17 -8.18 16.92
CA SER A 429 -13.33 -8.77 17.61
C SER A 429 -14.64 -8.16 17.09
N GLN A 430 -15.68 -8.99 16.99
CA GLN A 430 -17.05 -8.51 16.74
C GLN A 430 -17.70 -7.90 17.99
N GLU A 431 -17.15 -8.19 19.17
CA GLU A 431 -17.60 -7.68 20.46
C GLU A 431 -16.90 -6.36 20.84
N ASP A 432 -16.12 -5.78 19.94
CA ASP A 432 -15.44 -4.50 20.18
C ASP A 432 -16.46 -3.35 20.27
N GLU A 433 -16.45 -2.63 21.39
CA GLU A 433 -17.36 -1.53 21.68
C GLU A 433 -16.96 -0.20 21.01
N ALA A 434 -15.85 -0.16 20.28
CA ALA A 434 -15.43 1.03 19.56
C ALA A 434 -16.54 1.47 18.57
N PRO A 435 -16.91 2.76 18.55
CA PRO A 435 -18.09 3.26 17.81
C PRO A 435 -17.97 3.17 16.27
N ARG A 436 -16.78 2.85 15.77
CA ARG A 436 -16.41 2.78 14.36
C ARG A 436 -15.05 2.12 14.23
N MET A 437 -14.68 1.71 13.03
CA MET A 437 -13.29 1.32 12.76
C MET A 437 -12.34 2.51 12.93
N MET A 438 -11.39 2.38 13.85
CA MET A 438 -10.42 3.41 14.21
C MET A 438 -9.22 3.43 13.26
N LEU A 439 -9.50 3.56 11.96
CA LEU A 439 -8.50 3.76 10.91
C LEU A 439 -8.81 5.05 10.13
N HIS A 440 -7.79 5.88 9.96
CA HIS A 440 -7.90 7.19 9.33
C HIS A 440 -6.74 7.45 8.37
N ALA A 441 -7.02 7.66 7.09
CA ALA A 441 -6.05 8.17 6.12
C ALA A 441 -5.70 9.63 6.46
N TRP A 442 -4.60 9.85 7.16
CA TRP A 442 -4.30 11.14 7.77
C TRP A 442 -3.61 12.11 6.82
N ARG A 443 -2.60 11.64 6.10
CA ARG A 443 -1.82 12.47 5.17
C ARG A 443 -1.56 11.75 3.88
N ILE A 444 -1.53 12.53 2.81
CA ILE A 444 -1.15 12.05 1.49
C ILE A 444 -0.34 13.11 0.76
N TRP A 445 0.71 12.67 0.08
CA TRP A 445 1.53 13.52 -0.76
C TRP A 445 1.67 12.91 -2.15
N LEU A 446 1.15 13.58 -3.17
CA LEU A 446 1.29 13.20 -4.57
C LEU A 446 2.48 13.97 -5.15
N ARG A 447 3.64 13.31 -5.22
CA ARG A 447 4.88 13.93 -5.69
C ARG A 447 4.88 14.07 -7.21
N GLY A 448 4.29 15.17 -7.68
CA GLY A 448 4.32 15.57 -9.08
C GLY A 448 5.73 15.80 -9.63
N ARG A 449 5.89 15.63 -10.94
CA ARG A 449 7.06 16.14 -11.68
C ARG A 449 7.04 17.67 -11.65
N PRO A 450 8.15 18.37 -11.97
CA PRO A 450 8.17 19.84 -11.99
C PRO A 450 7.07 20.46 -12.86
N ALA A 451 6.71 19.82 -13.98
CA ALA A 451 5.60 20.27 -14.83
C ALA A 451 4.23 20.10 -14.15
N ASP A 452 4.03 19.02 -13.40
CA ASP A 452 2.80 18.82 -12.61
C ASP A 452 2.72 19.86 -11.49
N GLN A 453 3.82 20.10 -10.77
CA GLN A 453 3.89 21.08 -9.68
C GLN A 453 3.62 22.50 -10.17
N LYS A 454 4.15 22.88 -11.35
CA LYS A 454 3.86 24.18 -11.96
C LYS A 454 2.37 24.35 -12.29
N LYS A 455 1.69 23.26 -12.66
CA LYS A 455 0.28 23.30 -13.07
C LYS A 455 -0.68 23.18 -11.89
N TYR A 456 -0.43 22.25 -10.98
CA TYR A 456 -1.35 21.86 -9.91
C TYR A 456 -0.91 22.35 -8.53
N GLY A 457 0.24 23.02 -8.44
CA GLY A 457 0.83 23.42 -7.17
C GLY A 457 1.31 22.22 -6.36
N ASP A 458 1.27 22.39 -5.04
CA ASP A 458 1.61 21.31 -4.12
C ASP A 458 0.42 20.41 -3.84
N LEU A 459 0.64 19.11 -4.02
CA LEU A 459 -0.39 18.09 -3.79
C LEU A 459 -0.12 17.32 -2.49
N TYR A 460 0.14 18.09 -1.42
CA TYR A 460 0.22 17.60 -0.04
C TYR A 460 -1.08 17.95 0.68
N PHE A 461 -1.73 16.93 1.23
CA PHE A 461 -3.00 17.09 1.94
C PHE A 461 -2.96 16.37 3.28
N GLU A 462 -3.53 17.01 4.30
CA GLU A 462 -3.57 16.55 5.68
C GLU A 462 -4.95 16.82 6.25
N SER A 463 -5.51 15.82 6.94
CA SER A 463 -6.75 15.98 7.73
C SER A 463 -6.42 16.24 9.21
N PRO A 464 -7.40 16.76 9.98
CA PRO A 464 -7.31 16.72 11.44
C PRO A 464 -7.20 15.29 11.97
N ASP A 465 -6.54 15.14 13.10
CA ASP A 465 -6.44 13.86 13.82
C ASP A 465 -7.75 13.56 14.57
N PRO A 466 -8.52 12.52 14.17
CA PRO A 466 -9.79 12.21 14.81
C PRO A 466 -9.62 11.47 16.15
N PHE A 467 -8.41 11.02 16.49
CA PHE A 467 -8.13 10.18 17.66
C PHE A 467 -7.36 10.92 18.75
N GLU A 468 -7.02 12.20 18.55
CA GLU A 468 -6.22 12.98 19.50
C GLU A 468 -6.86 13.10 20.90
N LEU A 469 -8.20 13.21 20.97
CA LEU A 469 -8.91 13.24 22.26
C LEU A 469 -9.00 11.87 22.94
N MET A 470 -8.94 10.79 22.16
CA MET A 470 -9.03 9.41 22.66
C MET A 470 -7.68 8.90 23.16
N VAL A 471 -6.65 9.12 22.35
CA VAL A 471 -5.27 8.76 22.65
C VAL A 471 -4.37 9.92 22.20
N PRO A 472 -3.94 10.79 23.12
CA PRO A 472 -3.03 11.88 22.81
C PRO A 472 -1.71 11.36 22.24
N SER A 473 -1.12 12.13 21.33
CA SER A 473 0.17 11.75 20.75
C SER A 473 1.32 12.15 21.67
N GLU A 474 1.94 11.18 22.35
CA GLU A 474 3.16 11.37 23.16
C GLU A 474 4.41 11.55 22.30
N ARG A 475 4.40 11.00 21.07
CA ARG A 475 5.50 11.10 20.12
C ARG A 475 5.05 11.77 18.82
N ARG A 476 5.91 12.63 18.27
CA ARG A 476 5.69 13.27 16.97
C ARG A 476 6.57 12.62 15.91
N VAL A 477 5.94 11.86 15.01
CA VAL A 477 6.62 11.20 13.88
C VAL A 477 5.95 11.61 12.57
N CYS A 478 6.75 11.89 11.55
CA CYS A 478 6.29 12.11 10.18
C CYS A 478 7.29 11.49 9.21
N THR A 479 6.87 10.45 8.52
CA THR A 479 7.65 9.73 7.53
C THR A 479 7.55 10.35 6.13
N ILE A 480 6.52 11.17 5.86
CA ILE A 480 6.40 11.87 4.58
C ILE A 480 7.55 12.86 4.43
N THR A 481 8.33 12.73 3.36
CA THR A 481 9.56 13.51 3.13
C THR A 481 9.30 14.92 2.60
N TYR A 482 8.09 15.44 2.80
CA TYR A 482 7.62 16.70 2.23
C TYR A 482 8.41 17.92 2.72
N ARG A 483 8.61 18.04 4.04
CA ARG A 483 9.36 19.17 4.63
C ARG A 483 10.81 19.24 4.12
N LYS A 484 11.50 18.10 4.13
CA LYS A 484 12.87 17.97 3.58
C LYS A 484 12.93 18.37 2.10
N HIS A 485 11.88 18.05 1.32
CA HIS A 485 11.78 18.48 -0.07
C HIS A 485 11.68 20.01 -0.18
N LYS A 486 10.81 20.63 0.62
CA LYS A 486 10.64 22.10 0.63
C LYS A 486 11.89 22.86 1.06
N GLU A 487 12.57 22.37 2.09
CA GLU A 487 13.85 22.94 2.54
C GLU A 487 14.90 22.88 1.40
N ALA A 488 15.01 21.73 0.72
CA ALA A 488 15.94 21.58 -0.39
C ALA A 488 15.60 22.48 -1.60
N GLU A 489 14.31 22.72 -1.88
CA GLU A 489 13.89 23.67 -2.92
C GLU A 489 14.23 25.12 -2.54
N ALA A 490 14.03 25.50 -1.27
CA ALA A 490 14.37 26.82 -0.78
C ALA A 490 15.88 27.12 -0.87
N ILE A 491 16.72 26.15 -0.49
CA ILE A 491 18.19 26.26 -0.60
C ILE A 491 18.60 26.47 -2.06
N LYS A 492 18.08 25.67 -3.00
CA LYS A 492 18.39 25.82 -4.43
C LYS A 492 17.94 27.17 -5.00
N ALA A 493 16.81 27.69 -4.55
CA ALA A 493 16.33 29.00 -4.98
C ALA A 493 17.24 30.13 -4.46
N ALA A 494 17.73 30.02 -3.22
CA ALA A 494 18.69 30.98 -2.65
C ALA A 494 20.03 30.96 -3.42
N GLU A 495 20.58 29.78 -3.70
CA GLU A 495 21.82 29.62 -4.47
C GLU A 495 21.71 30.13 -5.92
N ALA A 496 20.52 30.07 -6.52
CA ALA A 496 20.28 30.59 -7.86
C ALA A 496 20.23 32.13 -7.88
N ASN A 497 19.65 32.75 -6.86
CA ASN A 497 19.59 34.20 -6.72
C ASN A 497 20.95 34.83 -6.36
N GLU A 498 21.84 34.11 -5.67
CA GLU A 498 23.20 34.59 -5.40
C GLU A 498 24.12 34.56 -6.65
N LYS A 499 23.73 33.82 -7.69
CA LYS A 499 24.48 33.68 -8.94
C LYS A 499 23.96 34.55 -10.09
N SER A 500 22.81 35.21 -9.90
CA SER A 500 22.21 36.17 -10.83
C SER A 500 22.50 37.59 -10.39
#